data_AF-A0A418MM10-F1
#
_entry.id   AF-A0A418MM10-F1
#
_cell.length_a   1.000
_cell.length_b   1.000
_cell.length_c   1.000
_cell.angle_alpha   90.00
_cell.angle_beta   90.00
_cell.angle_gamma   90.00
#
_symmetry.space_group_name_H-M   'P 1'
#
loop_
_entity.id
_entity.type
_entity.pdbx_description
1 polymer ?
#
loop_
_entity_poly.entity_id
_entity_poly.type
_entity_poly.pdbx_seq_one_letter_code
_entity_poly.pdbx_strand_id
1 'polypeptide(L)'
;MLDEFSIIIPPFHAKRTIRVYLPKKYYLGEQSYPVLYMHDGKNVFRDEDAMGGVSLGLETYLDEIGIELIVIGIDANSSSEGRVNELKPSMQF
;
A
#
# COMPACT_ATOMS: atom_id res chain seq x y z
N MET A 1 -13.01 2.44 -1.22
CA MET A 1 -12.48 3.43 -2.19
C MET A 1 -10.96 3.34 -2.16
N LEU A 2 -10.31 3.31 -3.31
CA LEU A 2 -8.84 3.22 -3.41
C LEU A 2 -8.28 4.49 -4.06
N ASP A 3 -7.44 5.21 -3.31
CA ASP A 3 -6.76 6.43 -3.77
C ASP A 3 -5.25 6.20 -3.89
N GLU A 4 -4.60 6.96 -4.77
CA GLU A 4 -3.15 6.94 -4.95
C GLU A 4 -2.52 8.31 -4.72
N PHE A 5 -1.43 8.33 -3.97
CA PHE A 5 -0.65 9.52 -3.67
C PHE A 5 0.80 9.30 -4.08
N SER A 6 1.42 10.28 -4.74
CA SER A 6 2.86 10.28 -4.98
C SER A 6 3.55 11.16 -3.95
N ILE A 7 4.39 10.56 -3.10
CA ILE A 7 5.15 11.27 -2.07
C ILE A 7 6.65 11.12 -2.31
N ILE A 8 7.43 12.11 -1.86
CA ILE A 8 8.89 11.96 -1.76
C ILE A 8 9.19 11.28 -0.43
N ILE A 9 9.96 10.18 -0.47
CA ILE A 9 10.54 9.57 0.72
C ILE A 9 11.91 10.20 0.99
N PRO A 10 12.07 11.03 2.05
CA PRO A 10 13.29 11.81 2.26
C PRO A 10 14.57 10.97 2.34
N PRO A 11 14.62 9.81 3.03
CA PRO A 11 15.85 9.04 3.17
C PRO A 11 16.48 8.60 1.85
N PHE A 12 15.65 8.41 0.81
CA PHE A 12 16.10 7.93 -0.50
C PHE A 12 15.98 8.99 -1.59
N HIS A 13 15.49 10.20 -1.27
CA HIS A 13 15.20 11.27 -2.24
C HIS A 13 14.41 10.76 -3.47
N ALA A 14 13.53 9.78 -3.25
CA ALA A 14 12.82 9.08 -4.30
C ALA A 14 11.32 9.26 -4.17
N LYS A 15 10.59 9.14 -5.29
CA LYS A 15 9.13 9.10 -5.27
C LYS A 15 8.64 7.70 -4.89
N ARG A 16 7.60 7.64 -4.07
CA ARG A 16 6.83 6.42 -3.79
C ARG A 16 5.36 6.69 -4.02
N THR A 17 4.71 5.70 -4.62
CA THR A 17 3.25 5.66 -4.67
C THR A 17 2.74 5.04 -3.37
N ILE A 18 1.82 5.74 -2.73
CA ILE A 18 1.09 5.27 -1.55
C ILE A 18 -0.35 5.05 -2.00
N ARG A 19 -0.82 3.82 -1.81
CA ARG A 19 -2.17 3.37 -2.13
C ARG A 19 -2.97 3.34 -0.84
N VAL A 20 -4.13 3.99 -0.81
CA VAL A 20 -4.94 4.17 0.41
C VAL A 20 -6.32 3.60 0.15
N TYR A 21 -6.63 2.47 0.80
CA TYR A 21 -8.00 1.98 0.88
C TYR A 21 -8.71 2.63 2.07
N LEU A 22 -9.85 3.24 1.79
CA LEU A 22 -10.74 3.82 2.79
C LEU A 22 -12.03 2.98 2.91
N PRO A 23 -12.45 2.64 4.14
CA PRO A 23 -13.67 1.89 4.38
C PRO A 23 -14.91 2.72 4.01
N LYS A 24 -16.04 2.05 3.76
CA LYS A 24 -17.25 2.66 3.19
C LYS A 24 -17.78 3.85 4.00
N LYS A 25 -17.63 3.83 5.34
CA LYS A 25 -18.16 4.88 6.22
C LYS A 25 -17.17 6.01 6.50
N TYR A 26 -15.99 5.99 5.89
CA TYR A 26 -14.92 6.96 6.20
C TYR A 26 -15.37 8.42 6.12
N TYR A 27 -16.22 8.78 5.15
CA TYR A 27 -16.73 10.15 4.98
C TYR A 27 -18.05 10.46 5.71
N LEU A 28 -18.59 9.50 6.47
CA LEU A 28 -19.89 9.63 7.11
C LEU A 28 -19.80 10.16 8.56
N GLY A 29 -18.59 10.37 9.08
CA GLY A 29 -18.39 10.89 10.43
C GLY A 29 -16.91 11.08 10.77
N GLU A 30 -16.64 11.28 12.06
CA GLU A 30 -15.30 11.54 12.61
C GLU A 30 -14.76 10.33 13.39
N GLN A 31 -15.11 9.12 12.97
CA GLN A 31 -14.70 7.88 13.62
C GLN A 31 -13.20 7.64 13.42
N SER A 32 -12.51 7.16 14.46
CA SER A 32 -11.15 6.64 14.33
C SER A 32 -11.17 5.21 13.78
N TYR A 33 -10.30 4.95 12.80
CA TYR A 33 -10.14 3.63 12.18
C TYR A 33 -8.77 3.04 12.51
N PRO A 34 -8.66 1.72 12.73
CA PRO A 34 -7.37 1.06 12.70
C PRO A 34 -6.72 1.25 11.32
N VAL A 35 -5.38 1.26 11.30
CA VAL A 35 -4.59 1.43 10.08
C VAL A 35 -3.65 0.25 9.92
N LEU A 36 -3.76 -0.46 8.80
CA LEU A 36 -2.86 -1.53 8.41
C LEU A 36 -1.90 -1.02 7.33
N TYR A 37 -0.61 -1.01 7.63
CA TYR A 37 0.44 -0.70 6.67
C TYR A 37 0.94 -1.98 6.01
N MET A 38 0.97 -2.00 4.68
CA MET A 38 1.45 -3.12 3.89
C MET A 38 2.56 -2.67 2.95
N HIS A 39 3.73 -3.32 3.07
CA HIS A 39 4.77 -3.19 2.06
C HIS A 39 4.35 -3.91 0.78
N ASP A 40 4.98 -3.55 -0.34
CA ASP A 40 4.69 -4.09 -1.67
C ASP A 40 3.29 -3.75 -2.20
N GLY A 41 2.92 -2.46 -2.07
CA GLY A 41 1.58 -1.93 -2.37
C GLY A 41 0.98 -2.35 -3.71
N LYS A 42 1.79 -2.50 -4.77
CA LYS A 42 1.37 -2.97 -6.10
C LYS A 42 0.66 -4.32 -6.08
N ASN A 43 1.06 -5.21 -5.18
CA ASN A 43 0.51 -6.56 -5.11
C ASN A 43 -0.65 -6.68 -4.10
N VAL A 44 -1.09 -5.58 -3.48
CA VAL A 44 -2.07 -5.63 -2.39
C VAL A 44 -3.51 -5.61 -2.90
N PHE A 45 -3.86 -4.66 -3.78
CA PHE A 45 -5.26 -4.33 -4.01
C PHE A 45 -5.87 -4.97 -5.25
N ARG A 46 -5.29 -4.75 -6.43
CA ARG A 46 -5.84 -5.16 -7.72
C ARG A 46 -4.82 -5.91 -8.57
N ASP A 47 -5.31 -6.89 -9.33
CA ASP A 47 -4.46 -7.69 -10.22
C ASP A 47 -3.83 -6.87 -11.35
N GLU A 48 -4.52 -5.81 -11.81
CA GLU A 48 -4.03 -4.88 -12.85
C GLU A 48 -2.78 -4.10 -12.42
N ASP A 49 -2.59 -3.92 -11.11
CA ASP A 49 -1.45 -3.23 -10.53
C ASP A 49 -0.27 -4.16 -10.20
N ALA A 50 -0.54 -5.46 -10.09
CA ALA A 50 0.38 -6.42 -9.53
C ALA A 50 1.55 -6.77 -10.45
N MET A 51 2.74 -6.90 -9.85
CA MET A 51 3.94 -7.40 -10.52
C MET A 51 3.82 -8.91 -10.76
N GLY A 52 3.13 -9.28 -11.84
CA GLY A 52 2.85 -10.68 -12.20
C GLY A 52 1.37 -10.95 -12.49
N GLY A 53 0.52 -9.92 -12.45
CA GLY A 53 -0.90 -10.03 -12.78
C GLY A 53 -1.76 -10.73 -11.74
N VAL A 54 -1.22 -10.97 -10.53
CA VAL A 54 -1.97 -11.55 -9.40
C VAL A 54 -1.64 -10.78 -8.13
N SER A 55 -2.66 -10.23 -7.49
CA SER A 55 -2.61 -9.49 -6.23
C SER A 55 -3.19 -10.31 -5.07
N LEU A 56 -3.21 -9.73 -3.87
CA LEU A 56 -4.00 -10.26 -2.76
C LEU A 56 -5.52 -10.03 -2.92
N GLY A 57 -5.94 -9.20 -3.88
CA GLY A 57 -7.35 -8.89 -4.13
C GLY A 57 -8.03 -8.14 -2.98
N LEU A 58 -7.26 -7.38 -2.19
CA LEU A 58 -7.71 -6.91 -0.89
C LEU A 58 -8.82 -5.86 -0.98
N GLU A 59 -8.89 -5.07 -2.06
CA GLU A 59 -9.97 -4.08 -2.22
C GLU A 59 -11.33 -4.76 -2.31
N THR A 60 -11.50 -5.73 -3.21
CA THR A 60 -12.75 -6.49 -3.37
C THR A 60 -13.10 -7.21 -2.07
N TYR A 61 -12.12 -7.87 -1.45
CA TYR A 61 -12.33 -8.60 -0.20
C TYR A 61 -12.84 -7.68 0.93
N LEU A 62 -12.22 -6.51 1.12
CA LEU A 62 -12.63 -5.55 2.15
C LEU A 62 -14.00 -4.94 1.86
N ASP A 63 -14.31 -4.67 0.59
CA ASP A 63 -15.61 -4.18 0.18
C ASP A 63 -16.74 -5.19 0.41
N GLU A 64 -16.46 -6.49 0.30
CA GLU A 64 -17.41 -7.57 0.57
C GLU A 64 -17.65 -7.78 2.07
N ILE A 65 -16.59 -7.86 2.87
CA ILE A 65 -16.70 -8.17 4.30
C ILE A 65 -17.13 -6.96 5.13
N GLY A 66 -16.92 -5.74 4.63
CA GLY A 66 -17.37 -4.51 5.28
C GLY A 66 -16.64 -4.19 6.59
N ILE A 67 -15.39 -4.62 6.71
CA ILE A 67 -14.55 -4.26 7.87
C ILE A 67 -14.18 -2.78 7.76
N GLU A 68 -14.34 -2.07 8.87
CA GLU A 68 -13.98 -0.65 9.00
C GLU A 68 -12.49 -0.49 9.32
N LEU A 69 -11.64 -0.68 8.29
CA LEU A 69 -10.17 -0.65 8.36
C LEU A 69 -9.61 0.24 7.24
N ILE A 70 -8.62 1.06 7.55
CA ILE A 70 -7.81 1.75 6.53
C ILE A 70 -6.62 0.85 6.19
N VAL A 71 -6.36 0.64 4.90
CA VAL A 71 -5.15 -0.07 4.45
C VAL A 71 -4.27 0.86 3.63
N ILE A 72 -3.00 0.93 4.02
CA ILE A 72 -1.98 1.75 3.36
C ILE A 72 -0.98 0.82 2.67
N GLY A 73 -1.07 0.71 1.35
CA GLY A 73 -0.08 0.04 0.52
C GLY A 73 1.07 0.97 0.17
N ILE A 74 2.30 0.56 0.49
CA ILE A 74 3.51 1.30 0.16
C ILE A 74 4.19 0.58 -1.00
N ASP A 75 4.14 1.16 -2.19
CA ASP A 75 4.82 0.59 -3.35
C ASP A 75 6.33 0.51 -3.09
N ALA A 76 6.92 -0.63 -3.42
CA ALA A 76 8.38 -0.76 -3.40
C ALA A 76 9.01 0.03 -4.55
N ASN A 77 10.32 0.23 -4.48
CA ASN A 77 11.10 0.73 -5.61
C ASN A 77 10.82 -0.08 -6.88
N SER A 78 10.71 0.61 -8.01
CA SER A 78 10.51 0.01 -9.33
C SER A 78 11.74 -0.74 -9.84
N SER A 79 12.95 -0.41 -9.38
CA SER A 79 14.16 -1.19 -9.70
C SER A 79 14.30 -2.39 -8.75
N SER A 80 14.71 -3.54 -9.29
CA SER A 80 14.97 -4.76 -8.52
C SER A 80 16.02 -4.54 -7.43
N GLU A 81 17.10 -3.83 -7.75
CA GLU A 81 18.15 -3.46 -6.79
C GLU A 81 17.62 -2.49 -5.72
N GLY A 82 16.85 -1.49 -6.12
CA GLY A 82 16.25 -0.53 -5.19
C GLY A 82 15.27 -1.20 -4.23
N ARG A 83 14.48 -2.17 -4.69
CA ARG A 83 13.54 -2.93 -3.87
C ARG A 83 14.27 -3.79 -2.84
N VAL A 84 15.38 -4.42 -3.25
CA VAL A 84 16.24 -5.19 -2.36
C VAL A 84 16.85 -4.28 -1.28
N ASN A 85 17.34 -3.11 -1.67
CA ASN A 85 17.93 -2.14 -0.74
C ASN A 85 16.94 -1.57 0.28
N GLU A 86 15.64 -1.51 -0.06
CA GLU A 86 14.60 -1.04 0.87
C GLU A 86 14.16 -2.10 1.86
N LEU A 87 14.06 -3.36 1.42
CA LEU A 87 13.48 -4.44 2.22
C LEU A 87 14.51 -5.25 3.00
N LYS A 88 15.79 -5.18 2.60
CA LYS A 88 16.87 -5.89 3.30
C LYS A 88 17.65 -4.91 4.17
N PRO A 89 17.71 -5.13 5.50
CA PRO A 89 18.66 -4.41 6.34
C PRO A 89 20.08 -4.63 5.81
N SER A 90 20.84 -3.55 5.62
CA SER A 90 22.29 -3.71 5.39
C SER A 90 22.90 -4.28 6.66
N MET A 91 23.39 -5.52 6.62
CA MET A 91 24.28 -6.03 7.68
C MET A 91 25.59 -5.25 7.57
N GLN A 92 25.70 -4.17 8.33
CA GLN A 92 26.98 -3.53 8.63
C GLN A 92 27.48 -4.18 9.92
N PHE A 93 28.46 -5.07 9.80
CA PHE A 93 29.33 -5.51 10.89
C PHE A 93 30.68 -4.79 10.75
#